data_AF-A0A956AX29-F1
#
_entry.id   AF-A0A956AX29-F1
#
_cell.length_a   1.000
_cell.length_b   1.000
_cell.length_c   1.000
_cell.angle_alpha   90.00
_cell.angle_beta   90.00
_cell.angle_gamma   90.00
#
_symmetry.space_group_name_H-M   'P 1'
#
loop_
_entity.id
_entity.type
_entity.pdbx_description
1 polymer ?
#
loop_
_entity_poly.entity_id
_entity_poly.type
_entity_poly.pdbx_seq_one_letter_code
_entity_poly.pdbx_strand_id
1 'polypeptide(L)'
;ASLFISKDRGETWELNESLYDHPHRGQWNPGAGGLCLHTILLDPTNENRMYIAVSAAGCYRTDDGGQTWKPYNKNVRADFMPDKFPEFGQCVHKITMHPSNPNVLYQQNHCGVYRSDNAGDDWVDIGDGKLPARFGFPIAVHPTDPRTIYVALEESDEYRMSVDGKFSVWRSRDAGESWTRLTKGLPDKAHLVILREAMATDTFEDAGI
;
A
#
# COMPACT_ATOMS: atom_id res chain seq x y z
N ALA A 1 5.95 14.66 -5.13
CA ALA A 1 5.71 13.37 -5.83
C ALA A 1 5.73 13.58 -7.34
N SER A 2 6.58 12.87 -8.08
CA SER A 2 6.61 12.89 -9.55
C SER A 2 6.98 11.49 -10.04
N LEU A 3 6.55 11.12 -11.24
CA LEU A 3 6.91 9.87 -11.90
C LEU A 3 7.83 10.19 -13.08
N PHE A 4 8.92 9.44 -13.21
CA PHE A 4 9.82 9.51 -14.34
C PHE A 4 9.87 8.15 -15.03
N ILE A 5 10.06 8.15 -16.35
CA ILE A 5 10.06 6.97 -17.19
C ILE A 5 11.38 6.92 -17.95
N SER A 6 12.00 5.74 -17.98
CA SER A 6 13.13 5.45 -18.86
C SER A 6 12.72 4.41 -19.89
N LYS A 7 13.22 4.56 -21.12
CA LYS A 7 13.02 3.62 -22.24
C LYS A 7 14.32 2.98 -22.74
N ASP A 8 15.42 3.29 -22.07
CA ASP A 8 16.79 2.92 -22.46
C ASP A 8 17.53 2.24 -21.30
N ARG A 9 16.79 1.50 -20.47
CA ARG A 9 17.33 0.74 -19.32
C ARG A 9 17.91 1.62 -18.20
N GLY A 10 17.40 2.83 -18.05
CA GLY A 10 17.72 3.74 -16.96
C GLY A 10 18.82 4.75 -17.27
N GLU A 11 19.30 4.81 -18.52
CA GLU A 11 20.32 5.77 -18.95
C GLU A 11 19.77 7.19 -19.02
N THR A 12 18.54 7.35 -19.54
CA THR A 12 17.82 8.63 -19.56
C THR A 12 16.42 8.50 -18.99
N TRP A 13 15.92 9.62 -18.47
CA TRP A 13 14.65 9.70 -17.76
C TRP A 13 13.85 10.92 -18.22
N GLU A 14 12.59 10.69 -18.54
CA GLU A 14 11.62 11.71 -18.93
C GLU A 14 10.54 11.82 -17.84
N LEU A 15 10.09 13.03 -17.56
CA LEU A 15 8.97 13.25 -16.64
C LEU A 15 7.67 12.72 -17.27
N ASN A 16 6.86 12.00 -16.51
CA ASN A 16 5.48 11.75 -16.90
C ASN A 16 4.67 13.03 -16.69
N GLU A 17 4.58 13.85 -17.73
CA GLU A 17 3.88 15.14 -17.70
C GLU A 17 2.40 14.98 -17.37
N SER A 18 1.74 13.93 -17.85
CA SER A 18 0.33 13.66 -17.53
C SER A 18 0.02 13.55 -16.04
N LEU A 19 0.91 12.92 -15.26
CA LEU A 19 0.80 12.90 -13.80
C LEU A 19 1.24 14.22 -13.17
N TYR A 20 2.29 14.84 -13.72
CA TYR A 20 2.83 16.10 -13.22
C TYR A 20 1.87 17.27 -13.41
N ASP A 21 1.05 17.27 -14.44
CA ASP A 21 0.06 18.30 -14.73
C ASP A 21 -1.36 17.88 -14.30
N HIS A 22 -1.47 16.75 -13.60
CA HIS A 22 -2.76 16.23 -13.15
C HIS A 22 -3.52 17.28 -12.31
N PRO A 23 -4.83 17.51 -12.55
CA PRO A 23 -5.59 18.59 -11.89
C PRO A 23 -5.59 18.55 -10.35
N HIS A 24 -5.45 17.36 -9.76
CA HIS A 24 -5.41 17.20 -8.30
C HIS A 24 -4.05 17.58 -7.69
N ARG A 25 -2.96 17.68 -8.49
CA ARG A 25 -1.59 17.81 -7.96
C ARG A 25 -1.42 19.00 -7.03
N GLY A 26 -1.95 20.16 -7.42
CA GLY A 26 -1.88 21.38 -6.61
C GLY A 26 -2.62 21.30 -5.28
N GLN A 27 -3.45 20.26 -5.09
CA GLN A 27 -4.25 20.00 -3.89
C GLN A 27 -3.69 18.84 -3.06
N TRP A 28 -2.62 18.19 -3.52
CA TRP A 28 -1.96 17.13 -2.75
C TRP A 28 -1.21 17.72 -1.56
N ASN A 29 -1.72 17.44 -0.37
CA ASN A 29 -1.14 17.94 0.87
C ASN A 29 -0.14 16.93 1.45
N PRO A 30 1.13 17.31 1.66
CA PRO A 30 2.10 16.41 2.26
C PRO A 30 1.73 16.07 3.71
N GLY A 31 1.94 14.81 4.11
CA GLY A 31 2.02 14.45 5.53
C GLY A 31 3.37 14.86 6.13
N ALA A 32 3.62 14.47 7.39
CA ALA A 32 4.86 14.79 8.11
C ALA A 32 6.14 14.30 7.40
N GLY A 33 6.05 13.24 6.59
CA GLY A 33 7.17 12.71 5.79
C GLY A 33 7.39 13.41 4.44
N GLY A 34 6.63 14.46 4.13
CA GLY A 34 6.62 15.09 2.81
C GLY A 34 5.80 14.31 1.77
N LEU A 35 5.68 14.88 0.57
CA LEU A 35 4.90 14.31 -0.53
C LEU A 35 5.74 13.33 -1.37
N CYS A 36 5.56 12.03 -1.14
CA CYS A 36 6.40 10.97 -1.71
C CYS A 36 5.58 10.00 -2.58
N LEU A 37 5.96 9.84 -3.85
CA LEU A 37 5.55 8.69 -4.68
C LEU A 37 6.53 7.56 -4.38
N HIS A 38 6.03 6.41 -3.94
CA HIS A 38 6.88 5.34 -3.40
C HIS A 38 6.63 3.96 -4.00
N THR A 39 5.39 3.65 -4.38
CA THR A 39 5.07 2.37 -5.01
C THR A 39 4.64 2.61 -6.46
N ILE A 40 5.21 1.82 -7.36
CA ILE A 40 4.78 1.70 -8.76
C ILE A 40 4.51 0.20 -8.98
N LEU A 41 3.29 -0.17 -9.34
CA LEU A 41 2.93 -1.55 -9.70
C LEU A 41 2.57 -1.60 -11.18
N LEU A 42 3.14 -2.56 -11.89
CA LEU A 42 2.82 -2.85 -13.29
C LEU A 42 1.88 -4.06 -13.32
N ASP A 43 0.78 -4.00 -14.06
CA ASP A 43 -0.08 -5.16 -14.25
C ASP A 43 0.60 -6.16 -15.21
N PRO A 44 0.91 -7.39 -14.77
CA PRO A 44 1.58 -8.39 -15.63
C PRO A 44 0.69 -8.90 -16.77
N THR A 45 -0.60 -8.64 -16.73
CA THR A 45 -1.58 -9.06 -17.75
C THR A 45 -2.03 -7.93 -18.66
N ASN A 46 -1.66 -6.68 -18.35
CA ASN A 46 -1.98 -5.50 -19.15
C ASN A 46 -0.86 -4.46 -19.08
N GLU A 47 -0.05 -4.39 -20.14
CA GLU A 47 1.07 -3.44 -20.23
C GLU A 47 0.68 -1.96 -20.15
N ASN A 48 -0.59 -1.63 -20.43
CA ASN A 48 -1.08 -0.26 -20.34
C ASN A 48 -1.53 0.11 -18.92
N ARG A 49 -1.68 -0.87 -18.02
CA ARG A 49 -2.15 -0.63 -16.67
C ARG A 49 -1.00 -0.54 -15.68
N MET A 50 -0.96 0.56 -14.95
CA MET A 50 -0.03 0.78 -13.85
C MET A 50 -0.73 1.47 -12.69
N TYR A 51 -0.25 1.21 -11.49
CA TYR A 51 -0.68 1.85 -10.25
C TYR A 51 0.47 2.60 -9.62
N ILE A 52 0.17 3.72 -9.00
CA ILE A 52 1.10 4.45 -8.15
C ILE A 52 0.46 4.73 -6.80
N ALA A 53 1.27 4.71 -5.76
CA ALA A 53 0.87 5.15 -4.43
C ALA A 53 1.68 6.36 -3.99
N VAL A 54 0.98 7.35 -3.45
CA VAL A 54 1.55 8.62 -2.99
C VAL A 54 1.13 8.90 -1.54
N SER A 55 2.11 9.15 -0.68
CA SER A 55 1.91 9.64 0.69
C SER A 55 2.10 11.16 0.70
N ALA A 56 1.09 12.02 0.87
CA ALA A 56 -0.34 11.75 0.83
C ALA A 56 -0.96 12.35 -0.44
N ALA A 57 -1.72 11.53 -1.16
CA ALA A 57 -2.55 11.90 -2.32
C ALA A 57 -3.45 10.72 -2.71
N GLY A 58 -3.04 9.49 -2.39
CA GLY A 58 -3.81 8.28 -2.63
C GLY A 58 -3.14 7.33 -3.61
N CYS A 59 -3.91 6.34 -4.02
CA CYS A 59 -3.63 5.47 -5.14
C CYS A 59 -4.16 6.11 -6.43
N TYR A 60 -3.33 6.13 -7.46
CA TYR A 60 -3.72 6.49 -8.83
C TYR A 60 -3.42 5.32 -9.75
N ARG A 61 -4.26 5.13 -10.78
CA ARG A 61 -4.07 4.11 -11.82
C ARG A 61 -4.16 4.78 -13.18
N THR A 62 -3.37 4.27 -14.11
CA THR A 62 -3.51 4.48 -15.55
C THR A 62 -3.95 3.17 -16.18
N ASP A 63 -4.73 3.24 -17.25
CA ASP A 63 -5.11 2.11 -18.11
C ASP A 63 -4.65 2.34 -19.57
N ASP A 64 -3.84 3.37 -19.82
CA ASP A 64 -3.41 3.83 -21.15
C ASP A 64 -1.89 4.11 -21.24
N GLY A 65 -1.09 3.42 -20.43
CA GLY A 65 0.37 3.51 -20.45
C GLY A 65 0.93 4.79 -19.81
N GLY A 66 0.16 5.43 -18.93
CA GLY A 66 0.54 6.64 -18.23
C GLY A 66 0.18 7.94 -18.95
N GLN A 67 -0.67 7.88 -19.98
CA GLN A 67 -1.19 9.07 -20.67
C GLN A 67 -2.25 9.80 -19.85
N THR A 68 -3.07 9.06 -19.10
CA THR A 68 -4.01 9.60 -18.12
C THR A 68 -3.94 8.83 -16.81
N TRP A 69 -4.25 9.53 -15.72
CA TRP A 69 -4.27 8.99 -14.36
C TRP A 69 -5.60 9.32 -13.71
N LYS A 70 -6.18 8.36 -13.00
CA LYS A 70 -7.40 8.55 -12.22
C LYS A 70 -7.17 8.10 -10.77
N PRO A 71 -7.85 8.72 -9.78
CA PRO A 71 -7.78 8.29 -8.39
C PRO A 71 -8.56 6.99 -8.17
N TYR A 72 -8.02 6.07 -7.36
CA TYR A 72 -8.61 4.77 -7.03
C TYR A 72 -8.64 4.55 -5.53
N ASN A 73 -9.38 5.41 -4.83
CA ASN A 73 -9.43 5.46 -3.36
C ASN A 73 -10.84 5.24 -2.79
N LYS A 74 -11.78 4.75 -3.60
CA LYS A 74 -13.17 4.56 -3.15
C LYS A 74 -13.23 3.66 -1.92
N ASN A 75 -13.95 4.10 -0.88
CA ASN A 75 -14.06 3.45 0.43
C ASN A 75 -12.75 3.39 1.27
N VAL A 76 -11.69 4.09 0.85
CA VAL A 76 -10.45 4.21 1.65
C VAL A 76 -10.53 5.45 2.53
N ARG A 77 -10.33 5.27 3.83
CA ARG A 77 -10.47 6.35 4.81
C ARG A 77 -9.32 7.34 4.74
N ALA A 78 -9.63 8.61 5.02
CA ALA A 78 -8.66 9.64 5.35
C ALA A 78 -9.16 10.40 6.60
N ASP A 79 -9.01 9.81 7.78
CA ASP A 79 -9.60 10.34 9.03
C ASP A 79 -9.01 11.71 9.44
N PHE A 80 -7.89 12.11 8.86
CA PHE A 80 -7.27 13.42 9.00
C PHE A 80 -7.83 14.49 8.04
N MET A 81 -8.83 14.15 7.22
CA MET A 81 -9.51 15.05 6.30
C MET A 81 -10.97 15.30 6.71
N PRO A 82 -11.61 16.39 6.24
CA PRO A 82 -13.00 16.69 6.57
C PRO A 82 -14.00 15.64 6.04
N ASP A 83 -13.80 15.17 4.82
CA ASP A 83 -14.51 14.00 4.30
C ASP A 83 -13.72 12.75 4.70
N LYS A 84 -14.43 11.77 5.25
CA LYS A 84 -13.85 10.49 5.68
C LYS A 84 -13.44 9.63 4.50
N PHE A 85 -14.12 9.73 3.36
CA PHE A 85 -13.87 8.94 2.16
C PHE A 85 -13.69 9.84 0.93
N PRO A 86 -12.70 10.74 0.94
CA PRO A 86 -12.50 11.68 -0.16
C PRO A 86 -12.04 10.94 -1.41
N GLU A 87 -12.22 11.53 -2.59
CA GLU A 87 -11.75 10.96 -3.85
C GLU A 87 -10.22 10.79 -3.88
N PHE A 88 -9.49 11.70 -3.25
CA PHE A 88 -8.03 11.72 -3.14
C PHE A 88 -7.59 12.36 -1.82
N GLY A 89 -6.30 12.23 -1.49
CA GLY A 89 -5.69 12.76 -0.27
C GLY A 89 -5.32 11.71 0.77
N GLN A 90 -5.70 10.45 0.54
CA GLN A 90 -5.31 9.33 1.40
C GLN A 90 -3.78 9.22 1.53
N CYS A 91 -3.33 8.81 2.71
CA CYS A 91 -1.92 8.56 2.98
C CYS A 91 -1.65 7.06 2.84
N VAL A 92 -1.46 6.60 1.60
CA VAL A 92 -1.12 5.20 1.30
C VAL A 92 0.32 4.95 1.76
N HIS A 93 0.55 3.91 2.56
CA HIS A 93 1.90 3.56 3.01
C HIS A 93 2.57 2.55 2.10
N LYS A 94 1.82 1.54 1.66
CA LYS A 94 2.30 0.54 0.68
C LYS A 94 1.08 -0.07 -0.02
N ILE A 95 1.20 -0.27 -1.33
CA ILE A 95 0.25 -1.08 -2.11
C ILE A 95 0.99 -2.29 -2.67
N THR A 96 0.32 -3.42 -2.79
CA THR A 96 0.84 -4.63 -3.39
C THR A 96 -0.25 -5.31 -4.21
N MET A 97 0.17 -6.12 -5.17
CA MET A 97 -0.69 -6.82 -6.12
C MET A 97 -0.28 -8.29 -6.14
N HIS A 98 -1.25 -9.19 -6.23
CA HIS A 98 -0.92 -10.59 -6.35
C HIS A 98 -0.42 -10.91 -7.78
N PRO A 99 0.75 -11.55 -7.96
CA PRO A 99 1.32 -11.77 -9.29
C PRO A 99 0.49 -12.73 -10.14
N SER A 100 -0.20 -13.71 -9.55
CA SER A 100 -1.07 -14.63 -10.31
C SER A 100 -2.50 -14.15 -10.47
N ASN A 101 -2.90 -13.06 -9.79
CA ASN A 101 -4.24 -12.49 -9.90
C ASN A 101 -4.17 -10.96 -9.72
N PRO A 102 -3.80 -10.21 -10.78
CA PRO A 102 -3.51 -8.79 -10.68
C PRO A 102 -4.74 -7.90 -10.42
N ASN A 103 -5.96 -8.46 -10.50
CA ASN A 103 -7.16 -7.77 -10.07
C ASN A 103 -7.29 -7.69 -8.53
N VAL A 104 -6.52 -8.50 -7.79
CA VAL A 104 -6.50 -8.47 -6.32
C VAL A 104 -5.34 -7.61 -5.84
N LEU A 105 -5.67 -6.51 -5.18
CA LEU A 105 -4.71 -5.59 -4.58
C LEU A 105 -4.93 -5.47 -3.09
N TYR A 106 -3.84 -5.22 -2.38
CA TYR A 106 -3.85 -4.94 -0.96
C TYR A 106 -3.09 -3.65 -0.68
N GLN A 107 -3.52 -2.88 0.31
CA GLN A 107 -2.75 -1.73 0.78
C GLN A 107 -2.74 -1.63 2.30
N GLN A 108 -1.57 -1.29 2.83
CA GLN A 108 -1.47 -0.67 4.13
C GLN A 108 -1.58 0.84 3.92
N ASN A 109 -2.55 1.44 4.61
CA ASN A 109 -2.83 2.86 4.59
C ASN A 109 -2.65 3.43 6.01
N HIS A 110 -2.52 4.75 6.14
CA HIS A 110 -2.53 5.44 7.43
C HIS A 110 -3.77 5.09 8.27
N CYS A 111 -4.93 4.92 7.62
CA CYS A 111 -6.20 4.68 8.31
C CYS A 111 -6.70 3.22 8.24
N GLY A 112 -5.88 2.24 7.84
CA GLY A 112 -6.27 0.83 7.88
C GLY A 112 -5.55 -0.07 6.89
N VAL A 113 -5.99 -1.34 6.85
CA VAL A 113 -5.52 -2.36 5.92
C VAL A 113 -6.66 -2.69 4.97
N TYR A 114 -6.44 -2.53 3.66
CA TYR A 114 -7.50 -2.65 2.67
C TYR A 114 -7.19 -3.71 1.62
N ARG A 115 -8.24 -4.30 1.07
CA ARG A 115 -8.23 -5.18 -0.10
C ARG A 115 -9.17 -4.65 -1.18
N SER A 116 -8.79 -4.85 -2.43
CA SER A 116 -9.65 -4.70 -3.60
C SER A 116 -9.64 -6.01 -4.38
N ASP A 117 -10.81 -6.43 -4.88
CA ASP A 117 -10.98 -7.59 -5.77
C ASP A 117 -11.30 -7.18 -7.22
N ASN A 118 -11.29 -5.88 -7.50
CA ASN A 118 -11.68 -5.30 -8.78
C ASN A 118 -10.67 -4.24 -9.23
N ALA A 119 -9.39 -4.59 -9.19
CA ALA A 119 -8.32 -3.78 -9.76
C ALA A 119 -8.24 -2.36 -9.15
N GLY A 120 -8.66 -2.19 -7.90
CA GLY A 120 -8.64 -0.93 -7.15
C GLY A 120 -9.90 -0.05 -7.30
N ASP A 121 -10.92 -0.50 -8.04
CA ASP A 121 -12.15 0.28 -8.27
C ASP A 121 -12.90 0.58 -6.96
N ASP A 122 -12.92 -0.38 -6.04
CA ASP A 122 -13.29 -0.16 -4.64
C ASP A 122 -12.46 -1.01 -3.66
N TRP A 123 -12.50 -0.58 -2.40
CA TRP A 123 -11.70 -1.16 -1.33
C TRP A 123 -12.57 -1.56 -0.14
N VAL A 124 -12.17 -2.64 0.53
CA VAL A 124 -12.77 -3.14 1.77
C VAL A 124 -11.70 -3.07 2.86
N ASP A 125 -12.04 -2.49 4.00
CA ASP A 125 -11.17 -2.50 5.19
C ASP A 125 -11.20 -3.90 5.82
N ILE A 126 -10.10 -4.63 5.63
CA ILE A 126 -9.92 -6.01 6.11
C ILE A 126 -9.25 -6.07 7.49
N GLY A 127 -8.87 -4.92 8.05
CA GLY A 127 -8.32 -4.81 9.40
C GLY A 127 -9.35 -4.41 10.44
N ASP A 128 -10.44 -3.74 10.06
CA ASP A 128 -11.43 -3.19 11.00
C ASP A 128 -12.02 -4.24 11.93
N GLY A 129 -11.94 -3.99 13.23
CA GLY A 129 -12.39 -4.91 14.28
C GLY A 129 -11.62 -6.23 14.39
N LYS A 130 -10.57 -6.44 13.57
CA LYS A 130 -9.84 -7.72 13.49
C LYS A 130 -8.35 -7.58 13.81
N LEU A 131 -7.77 -6.41 13.57
CA LEU A 131 -6.39 -6.06 13.91
C LEU A 131 -6.36 -5.10 15.11
N PRO A 132 -5.30 -5.12 15.93
CA PRO A 132 -5.25 -4.30 17.14
C PRO A 132 -5.01 -2.81 16.86
N ALA A 133 -4.53 -2.47 15.65
CA ALA A 133 -4.28 -1.11 15.21
C ALA A 133 -4.56 -1.00 13.71
N ARG A 134 -4.85 0.23 13.27
CA ARG A 134 -5.03 0.57 11.85
C ARG A 134 -3.73 0.99 11.19
N PHE A 135 -2.85 1.60 11.98
CA PHE A 135 -1.60 2.20 11.53
C PHE A 135 -0.49 1.15 11.41
N GLY A 136 0.41 1.36 10.46
CA GLY A 136 1.46 0.42 10.07
C GLY A 136 1.98 0.81 8.70
N PHE A 137 3.05 0.18 8.23
CA PHE A 137 3.73 0.61 7.00
C PHE A 137 3.81 -0.50 5.93
N PRO A 138 4.47 -1.63 6.20
CA PRO A 138 4.60 -2.68 5.21
C PRO A 138 3.35 -3.54 5.08
N ILE A 139 3.09 -3.99 3.85
CA ILE A 139 2.20 -5.10 3.53
C ILE A 139 2.85 -5.95 2.44
N ALA A 140 2.73 -7.27 2.55
CA ALA A 140 3.19 -8.21 1.53
C ALA A 140 2.17 -9.32 1.28
N VAL A 141 2.18 -9.83 0.06
CA VAL A 141 1.36 -10.97 -0.39
C VAL A 141 2.25 -12.17 -0.61
N HIS A 142 1.75 -13.37 -0.34
CA HIS A 142 2.42 -14.60 -0.74
C HIS A 142 2.60 -14.61 -2.28
N PRO A 143 3.72 -15.10 -2.82
CA PRO A 143 3.97 -15.10 -4.26
C PRO A 143 3.01 -16.00 -5.06
N THR A 144 2.46 -17.05 -4.41
CA THR A 144 1.63 -18.07 -5.09
C THR A 144 0.21 -18.21 -4.51
N ASP A 145 -0.04 -17.68 -3.30
CA ASP A 145 -1.35 -17.78 -2.63
C ASP A 145 -1.96 -16.39 -2.43
N PRO A 146 -2.95 -15.99 -3.26
CA PRO A 146 -3.55 -14.67 -3.20
C PRO A 146 -4.32 -14.39 -1.92
N ARG A 147 -4.57 -15.41 -1.11
CA ARG A 147 -5.28 -15.28 0.17
C ARG A 147 -4.34 -15.08 1.34
N THR A 148 -3.04 -15.30 1.16
CA THR A 148 -2.06 -15.15 2.23
C THR A 148 -1.40 -13.77 2.17
N ILE A 149 -1.59 -12.99 3.23
CA ILE A 149 -1.06 -11.63 3.37
C ILE A 149 -0.42 -11.42 4.73
N TYR A 150 0.59 -10.55 4.76
CA TYR A 150 1.36 -10.20 5.94
C TYR A 150 1.37 -8.68 6.14
N VAL A 151 1.20 -8.24 7.38
CA VAL A 151 1.36 -6.84 7.79
C VAL A 151 2.15 -6.76 9.08
N ALA A 152 2.79 -5.62 9.32
CA ALA A 152 3.38 -5.29 10.61
C ALA A 152 2.86 -3.91 11.05
N LEU A 153 2.18 -3.90 12.20
CA LEU A 153 1.42 -2.74 12.68
C LEU A 153 2.22 -1.95 13.71
N GLU A 154 1.92 -0.66 13.75
CA GLU A 154 2.36 0.26 14.78
C GLU A 154 1.15 0.78 15.55
N GLU A 155 1.38 1.30 16.76
CA GLU A 155 0.31 1.71 17.66
C GLU A 155 -0.54 2.87 17.11
N SER A 156 0.11 3.96 16.70
CA SER A 156 -0.54 5.07 16.00
C SER A 156 0.47 5.88 15.19
N ASP A 157 0.00 6.90 14.48
CA ASP A 157 0.85 7.87 13.81
C ASP A 157 1.61 8.80 14.77
N GLU A 158 1.11 8.97 16.00
CA GLU A 158 1.81 9.63 17.11
C GLU A 158 2.79 8.68 17.80
N TYR A 159 2.39 7.41 17.99
CA TYR A 159 3.18 6.36 18.65
C TYR A 159 3.66 5.34 17.62
N ARG A 160 4.66 5.74 16.84
CA ARG A 160 5.26 4.94 15.73
C ARG A 160 6.16 3.82 16.23
N MET A 161 5.58 2.91 17.00
CA MET A 161 6.25 1.77 17.59
C MET A 161 5.34 0.55 17.57
N SER A 162 5.93 -0.62 17.76
CA SER A 162 5.20 -1.88 17.86
C SER A 162 4.07 -1.80 18.90
N VAL A 163 2.88 -2.27 18.53
CA VAL A 163 1.70 -2.31 19.40
C VAL A 163 2.01 -2.98 20.74
N ASP A 164 1.63 -2.33 21.85
CA ASP A 164 1.91 -2.75 23.23
C ASP A 164 3.41 -2.92 23.57
N GLY A 165 4.31 -2.35 22.76
CA GLY A 165 5.76 -2.59 22.87
C GLY A 165 6.15 -4.03 22.56
N LYS A 166 5.37 -4.75 21.73
CA LYS A 166 5.59 -6.16 21.38
C LYS A 166 5.58 -6.36 19.87
N PHE A 167 6.77 -6.41 19.27
CA PHE A 167 6.90 -6.65 17.85
C PHE A 167 6.22 -7.95 17.41
N SER A 168 5.39 -7.85 16.37
CA SER A 168 4.70 -9.00 15.79
C SER A 168 4.38 -8.77 14.33
N VAL A 169 4.37 -9.86 13.57
CA VAL A 169 3.84 -9.89 12.20
C VAL A 169 2.44 -10.48 12.29
N TRP A 170 1.49 -9.91 11.56
CA TRP A 170 0.15 -10.44 11.45
C TRP A 170 -0.03 -11.08 10.09
N ARG A 171 -0.61 -12.28 10.06
CA ARG A 171 -0.87 -13.02 8.83
C ARG A 171 -2.34 -13.37 8.70
N SER A 172 -2.92 -13.12 7.54
CA SER A 172 -4.17 -13.76 7.11
C SER A 172 -3.86 -14.84 6.09
N ARG A 173 -4.66 -15.91 6.07
CA ARG A 173 -4.65 -16.99 5.04
C ARG A 173 -6.00 -17.09 4.32
N ASP A 174 -6.86 -16.11 4.57
CA ASP A 174 -8.23 -16.04 4.08
C ASP A 174 -8.54 -14.64 3.53
N ALA A 175 -7.51 -14.00 2.98
CA ALA A 175 -7.60 -12.73 2.28
C ALA A 175 -8.20 -11.59 3.13
N GLY A 176 -7.88 -11.60 4.43
CA GLY A 176 -8.27 -10.59 5.41
C GLY A 176 -9.56 -10.89 6.18
N GLU A 177 -10.14 -12.09 6.03
CA GLU A 177 -11.31 -12.49 6.81
C GLU A 177 -10.95 -12.67 8.30
N SER A 178 -9.80 -13.30 8.58
CA SER A 178 -9.23 -13.46 9.92
C SER A 178 -7.70 -13.27 9.93
N TRP A 179 -7.15 -12.99 11.11
CA TRP A 179 -5.72 -12.70 11.28
C TRP A 179 -5.11 -13.51 12.43
N THR A 180 -3.92 -14.02 12.21
CA THR A 180 -3.09 -14.71 13.20
C THR A 180 -1.88 -13.85 13.56
N ARG A 181 -1.67 -13.62 14.86
CA ARG A 181 -0.47 -12.96 15.36
C ARG A 181 0.72 -13.93 15.38
N LEU A 182 1.82 -13.57 14.74
CA LEU A 182 3.05 -14.36 14.67
C LEU A 182 4.13 -13.70 15.54
N THR A 183 4.64 -14.46 16.52
CA THR A 183 5.65 -13.99 17.50
C THR A 183 6.81 -14.97 17.70
N LYS A 184 6.75 -16.18 17.13
CA LYS A 184 7.79 -17.20 17.34
C LYS A 184 9.14 -16.69 16.81
N GLY A 185 10.13 -16.58 17.69
CA GLY A 185 11.48 -16.10 17.36
C GLY A 185 11.62 -14.57 17.36
N LEU A 186 10.55 -13.83 17.62
CA LEU A 186 10.56 -12.37 17.73
C LEU A 186 10.75 -11.93 19.20
N PRO A 187 11.30 -10.73 19.45
CA PRO A 187 11.49 -10.22 20.80
C PRO A 187 10.16 -9.93 21.51
N ASP A 188 10.03 -10.42 22.76
CA ASP A 188 8.83 -10.24 23.58
C ASP A 188 8.62 -8.79 24.06
N LYS A 189 9.68 -7.97 24.13
CA LYS A 189 9.63 -6.55 24.50
C LYS A 189 10.50 -5.76 23.53
N ALA A 190 9.86 -5.04 22.62
CA ALA A 190 10.52 -4.29 21.57
C ALA A 190 9.68 -3.08 21.15
N HIS A 191 10.23 -1.88 21.32
CA HIS A 191 9.63 -0.64 20.80
C HIS A 191 10.32 -0.32 19.48
N LEU A 192 9.93 -1.05 18.43
CA LEU A 192 10.54 -0.92 17.11
C LEU A 192 9.70 -0.01 16.24
N VAL A 193 10.37 0.93 15.57
CA VAL A 193 9.85 1.64 14.41
C VAL A 193 9.98 0.72 13.19
N ILE A 194 8.93 0.60 12.41
CA ILE A 194 8.81 -0.26 11.23
C ILE A 194 8.61 0.63 10.01
N LEU A 195 9.57 0.60 9.09
CA LEU A 195 9.54 1.46 7.90
C LEU A 195 8.81 0.79 6.73
N ARG A 196 8.42 1.61 5.74
CA ARG A 196 7.67 1.21 4.53
C ARG A 196 8.14 -0.08 3.86
N GLU A 197 9.44 -0.21 3.65
CA GLU A 197 10.05 -1.32 2.92
C GLU A 197 10.64 -2.40 3.85
N ALA A 198 10.23 -2.44 5.13
CA ALA A 198 10.73 -3.40 6.12
C ALA A 198 10.16 -4.83 5.95
N MET A 199 9.50 -5.14 4.84
CA MET A 199 8.96 -6.45 4.52
C MET A 199 9.08 -6.71 3.03
N ALA A 200 9.54 -7.91 2.68
CA ALA A 200 9.58 -8.41 1.31
C ALA A 200 9.16 -9.87 1.28
N THR A 201 8.78 -10.34 0.09
CA THR A 201 8.56 -11.75 -0.20
C THR A 201 9.47 -12.18 -1.34
N ASP A 202 9.91 -13.43 -1.29
CA ASP A 202 10.62 -14.06 -2.40
C ASP A 202 9.61 -14.62 -3.44
N THR A 203 10.14 -15.34 -4.43
CA THR A 203 9.33 -15.95 -5.51
C THR A 203 9.24 -17.47 -5.37
N PHE A 204 9.67 -18.03 -4.24
CA PHE A 204 9.65 -19.47 -4.01
C PHE A 204 8.24 -19.96 -3.65
N GLU A 205 8.02 -21.26 -3.82
CA GLU A 205 6.76 -21.90 -3.45
C GLU A 205 6.52 -21.81 -1.93
N ASP A 206 7.59 -22.04 -1.15
CA ASP A 206 7.65 -21.74 0.27
C ASP A 206 8.18 -20.31 0.46
N ALA A 207 7.30 -19.36 0.77
CA ALA A 207 7.71 -17.98 0.99
C ALA A 207 8.47 -17.78 2.32
N GLY A 208 9.49 -16.91 2.28
CA GLY A 208 10.30 -16.49 3.42
C GLY A 208 11.63 -17.21 3.58
N ILE A 209 12.26 -17.66 2.48
CA ILE A 209 13.57 -18.32 2.45
C ILE A 209 14.68 -17.35 2.08
#